data_AF-A0A9P8MX98-F1
#
_entry.id   AF-A0A9P8MX98-F1
#
_cell.length_a   1.000
_cell.length_b   1.000
_cell.length_c   1.000
_cell.angle_alpha   90.00
_cell.angle_beta   90.00
_cell.angle_gamma   90.00
#
_symmetry.space_group_name_H-M   'P 1'
#
loop_
_entity.id
_entity.type
_entity.pdbx_description
1 polymer ?
#
loop_
_entity_poly.entity_id
_entity_poly.type
_entity_poly.pdbx_seq_one_letter_code
_entity_poly.pdbx_strand_id
1 'polypeptide(L)'
;MKDPRAPGLGYRILRLDSKPPELHLQQRTEDAYTVRRYLQGVPEGQDEIIREQALPLETNMDMMNGIDFRKGCYVGQELTIRTKHRGVIRKRILPCMIYDNDEPAPQVLAYNPGDDSSATALTADAIPGETSIGRVGKKGRSAGKWLKGVGNIGLGLCRLEIMTDVVLPGEQAAATYKPGDEFVLAWGDGHDARSVKVRAFVPDWLRAGLSEPHG
;
A
#
# COMPACT_ATOMS: atom_id res chain seq x y z
N MET A 1 -19.44 1.92 15.44
CA MET A 1 -18.37 2.93 15.68
C MET A 1 -17.76 3.39 14.37
N LYS A 2 -17.31 4.64 14.24
CA LYS A 2 -16.59 5.11 13.03
C LYS A 2 -15.25 4.37 12.91
N ASP A 3 -14.84 3.99 11.71
CA ASP A 3 -13.52 3.40 11.49
C ASP A 3 -12.43 4.46 11.74
N PRO A 4 -11.44 4.20 12.61
CA PRO A 4 -10.45 5.20 13.00
C PRO A 4 -9.25 5.27 12.05
N ARG A 5 -9.09 4.35 11.09
CA ARG A 5 -7.81 4.17 10.39
C ARG A 5 -7.55 5.18 9.29
N ALA A 6 -8.57 5.46 8.47
CA ALA A 6 -8.47 6.41 7.39
C ALA A 6 -9.82 7.09 7.12
N PRO A 7 -9.82 8.34 6.62
CA PRO A 7 -11.03 8.99 6.14
C PRO A 7 -11.75 8.12 5.09
N GLY A 8 -13.08 8.12 5.12
CA GLY A 8 -13.85 7.44 4.08
C GLY A 8 -13.93 5.90 4.19
N LEU A 9 -13.44 5.26 5.26
CA LEU A 9 -13.65 3.81 5.48
C LEU A 9 -15.02 3.45 6.10
N GLY A 10 -15.78 4.44 6.55
CA GLY A 10 -17.13 4.24 7.07
C GLY A 10 -17.16 3.80 8.54
N TYR A 11 -17.93 2.75 8.84
CA TYR A 11 -18.27 2.34 10.19
C TYR A 11 -18.02 0.85 10.40
N ARG A 12 -17.80 0.48 11.67
CA ARG A 12 -17.75 -0.88 12.20
C ARG A 12 -19.00 -1.16 13.02
N ILE A 13 -19.59 -2.33 12.80
CA ILE A 13 -20.73 -2.85 13.54
C ILE A 13 -20.27 -4.15 14.21
N LEU A 14 -20.37 -4.21 15.53
CA LEU A 14 -20.08 -5.39 16.32
C LEU A 14 -21.41 -5.91 16.84
N ARG A 15 -21.71 -7.18 16.58
CA ARG A 15 -22.96 -7.84 16.97
C ARG A 15 -22.63 -9.21 17.56
N LEU A 16 -23.48 -9.65 18.48
CA LEU A 16 -23.40 -10.99 19.07
C LEU A 16 -24.24 -12.01 18.28
N ASP A 17 -25.24 -11.55 17.53
CA ASP A 17 -26.02 -12.38 16.62
C ASP A 17 -25.45 -12.39 15.21
N SER A 18 -25.79 -13.43 14.43
CA SER A 18 -25.39 -13.58 13.03
C SER A 18 -26.38 -12.96 12.05
N LYS A 19 -27.40 -12.23 12.52
CA LYS A 19 -28.39 -11.62 11.62
C LYS A 19 -27.71 -10.47 10.87
N PRO A 20 -27.97 -10.21 9.58
CA PRO A 20 -27.48 -8.99 8.94
C PRO A 20 -28.04 -7.73 9.63
N PRO A 21 -27.31 -6.60 9.65
CA PRO A 21 -27.87 -5.36 10.20
C PRO A 21 -29.00 -4.85 9.28
N GLU A 22 -30.10 -4.42 9.88
CA GLU A 22 -31.21 -3.82 9.15
C GLU A 22 -30.83 -2.39 8.74
N LEU A 23 -30.19 -2.26 7.58
CA LEU A 23 -29.76 -1.00 7.00
C LEU A 23 -30.37 -0.84 5.62
N HIS A 24 -30.83 0.36 5.30
CA HIS A 24 -31.28 0.73 3.95
C HIS A 24 -30.08 0.97 3.01
N LEU A 25 -29.21 -0.03 2.91
CA LEU A 25 -27.99 -0.01 2.12
C LEU A 25 -27.92 -1.26 1.24
N GLN A 26 -27.30 -1.13 0.08
CA GLN A 26 -27.07 -2.27 -0.79
C GLN A 26 -25.94 -3.14 -0.23
N GLN A 27 -26.21 -4.43 -0.04
CA GLN A 27 -25.18 -5.39 0.35
C GLN A 27 -24.15 -5.57 -0.78
N ARG A 28 -22.88 -5.68 -0.39
CA ARG A 28 -21.74 -5.90 -1.29
C ARG A 28 -20.90 -7.07 -0.79
N THR A 29 -20.06 -7.59 -1.68
CA THR A 29 -19.12 -8.69 -1.40
C THR A 29 -17.94 -8.22 -0.54
N GLU A 30 -17.20 -9.16 0.02
CA GLU A 30 -15.95 -8.87 0.72
C GLU A 30 -14.89 -8.28 -0.23
N ASP A 31 -14.85 -8.72 -1.49
CA ASP A 31 -13.95 -8.16 -2.50
C ASP A 31 -14.20 -6.67 -2.73
N ALA A 32 -15.45 -6.23 -2.77
CA ALA A 32 -15.78 -4.80 -2.88
C ALA A 32 -15.26 -3.99 -1.69
N TYR A 33 -15.24 -4.61 -0.49
CA TYR A 33 -14.64 -4.00 0.69
C TYR A 33 -13.10 -3.98 0.61
N THR A 34 -12.47 -5.05 0.14
CA THR A 34 -11.02 -5.10 -0.11
C THR A 34 -10.59 -4.06 -1.14
N VAL A 35 -11.30 -3.95 -2.27
CA VAL A 35 -11.08 -2.90 -3.27
C VAL A 35 -11.15 -1.51 -2.64
N ARG A 36 -12.18 -1.24 -1.82
CA ARG A 36 -12.29 0.05 -1.10
C ARG A 36 -11.07 0.33 -0.22
N ARG A 37 -10.57 -0.68 0.51
CA ARG A 37 -9.36 -0.53 1.34
C ARG A 37 -8.12 -0.25 0.50
N TYR A 38 -7.95 -0.96 -0.61
CA TYR A 38 -6.81 -0.77 -1.51
C TYR A 38 -6.82 0.61 -2.14
N LEU A 39 -7.99 1.10 -2.59
CA LEU A 39 -8.10 2.48 -3.08
C LEU A 39 -7.75 3.53 -2.01
N GLN A 40 -7.88 3.21 -0.73
CA GLN A 40 -7.51 4.08 0.40
C GLN A 40 -6.09 3.82 0.94
N GLY A 41 -5.37 2.82 0.43
CA GLY A 41 -4.04 2.47 0.92
C GLY A 41 -4.01 1.82 2.32
N VAL A 42 -5.08 1.11 2.71
CA VAL A 42 -5.24 0.60 4.08
C VAL A 42 -5.01 -0.91 4.14
N PRO A 43 -3.89 -1.37 4.73
CA PRO A 43 -3.62 -2.78 4.93
C PRO A 43 -4.47 -3.39 6.06
N GLU A 44 -4.94 -4.62 5.87
CA GLU A 44 -5.70 -5.41 6.82
C GLU A 44 -5.41 -6.92 6.62
N GLY A 45 -5.09 -7.64 7.70
CA GLY A 45 -4.90 -9.09 7.66
C GLY A 45 -3.47 -9.53 7.28
N GLN A 46 -3.27 -10.85 7.27
CA GLN A 46 -1.96 -11.49 7.21
C GLN A 46 -1.29 -11.48 5.83
N ASP A 47 -2.08 -11.33 4.76
CA ASP A 47 -1.56 -11.25 3.38
C ASP A 47 -0.95 -9.88 3.06
N GLU A 48 -1.30 -8.87 3.87
CA GLU A 48 -0.90 -7.47 3.67
C GLU A 48 0.04 -7.02 4.80
N ILE A 49 -0.10 -7.60 6.00
CA ILE A 49 0.73 -7.36 7.18
C ILE A 49 1.45 -8.66 7.51
N ILE A 50 2.54 -8.92 6.79
CA ILE A 50 3.27 -10.19 6.86
C ILE A 50 3.84 -10.40 8.27
N ARG A 51 3.45 -11.51 8.90
CA ARG A 51 3.87 -11.89 10.24
C ARG A 51 5.40 -11.93 10.33
N GLU A 52 5.95 -11.45 11.46
CA GLU A 52 7.40 -11.42 11.77
C GLU A 52 8.26 -10.55 10.83
N GLN A 53 7.73 -10.07 9.71
CA GLN A 53 8.43 -9.18 8.77
C GLN A 53 7.92 -7.74 8.84
N ALA A 54 6.62 -7.54 9.06
CA ALA A 54 6.00 -6.23 9.05
C ALA A 54 6.41 -5.38 10.26
N LEU A 55 6.88 -4.16 9.98
CA LEU A 55 7.16 -3.16 11.02
C LEU A 55 5.97 -2.20 11.16
N PRO A 56 5.49 -1.90 12.38
CA PRO A 56 4.30 -1.07 12.59
C PRO A 56 4.31 0.29 11.87
N LEU A 57 5.48 0.94 11.81
CA LEU A 57 5.63 2.24 11.14
C LEU A 57 5.66 2.09 9.60
N GLU A 58 6.11 0.95 9.08
CA GLU A 58 6.08 0.67 7.64
C GLU A 58 4.67 0.28 7.17
N THR A 59 3.79 -0.17 8.06
CA THR A 59 2.39 -0.49 7.76
C THR A 59 1.44 0.67 8.04
N ASN A 60 1.97 1.86 8.31
CA ASN A 60 1.21 3.09 8.62
C ASN A 60 0.41 3.04 9.92
N MET A 61 0.72 2.17 10.87
CA MET A 61 -0.02 2.12 12.15
C MET A 61 0.11 3.41 12.96
N ASP A 62 1.21 4.14 12.82
CA ASP A 62 1.38 5.48 13.39
C ASP A 62 0.41 6.51 12.79
N MET A 63 0.10 6.38 11.50
CA MET A 63 -0.81 7.26 10.77
C MET A 63 -2.28 6.84 10.87
N MET A 64 -2.54 5.58 11.20
CA MET A 64 -3.88 4.99 11.29
C MET A 64 -4.40 4.86 12.74
N ASN A 65 -3.91 5.69 13.66
CA ASN A 65 -4.29 5.67 15.08
C ASN A 65 -4.03 4.33 15.79
N GLY A 66 -3.06 3.55 15.31
CA GLY A 66 -2.69 2.24 15.86
C GLY A 66 -1.57 2.27 16.90
N ILE A 67 -0.84 3.38 17.01
CA ILE A 67 0.26 3.54 17.97
C ILE A 67 0.06 4.80 18.80
N ASP A 68 0.00 4.62 20.11
CA ASP A 68 0.13 5.71 21.06
C ASP A 68 1.58 5.71 21.59
N PHE A 69 2.28 6.84 21.41
CA PHE A 69 3.65 7.03 21.88
C PHE A 69 3.74 7.52 23.33
N ARG A 70 2.60 7.90 23.94
CA ARG A 70 2.50 8.45 25.30
C ARG A 70 1.97 7.43 26.31
N LYS A 71 1.47 6.28 25.86
CA LYS A 71 1.03 5.19 26.75
C LYS A 71 2.21 4.49 27.45
N GLY A 72 1.90 3.75 28.50
CA GLY A 72 2.85 2.91 29.24
C GLY A 72 3.44 1.76 28.42
N CYS A 73 4.25 0.92 29.07
CA CYS A 73 5.02 -0.12 28.40
C CYS A 73 4.16 -1.17 27.69
N TYR A 74 4.54 -1.54 26.46
CA TYR A 74 3.94 -2.64 25.70
C TYR A 74 5.00 -3.44 24.93
N VAL A 75 4.66 -4.69 24.56
CA VAL A 75 5.58 -5.59 23.84
C VAL A 75 5.99 -4.98 22.50
N GLY A 76 7.31 -4.92 22.24
CA GLY A 76 7.85 -4.34 21.00
C GLY A 76 7.94 -2.81 20.97
N GLN A 77 7.61 -2.13 22.08
CA GLN A 77 7.68 -0.68 22.17
C GLN A 77 9.09 -0.14 21.90
N GLU A 78 10.13 -0.75 22.47
CA GLU A 78 11.51 -0.27 22.33
C GLU A 78 11.93 -0.18 20.85
N LEU A 79 11.66 -1.24 20.07
CA LEU A 79 11.97 -1.27 18.64
C LEU A 79 11.18 -0.20 17.88
N THR A 80 9.89 -0.04 18.20
CA THR A 80 8.99 0.93 17.55
C THR A 80 9.45 2.36 17.82
N ILE A 81 9.70 2.71 19.08
CA ILE A 81 10.18 4.01 19.53
C ILE A 81 11.56 4.30 18.93
N ARG A 82 12.47 3.33 18.97
CA ARG A 82 13.81 3.46 18.38
C ARG A 82 13.73 3.72 16.88
N THR A 83 12.80 3.07 16.18
CA THR A 83 12.63 3.28 14.73
C THR A 83 12.10 4.68 14.44
N LYS A 84 11.16 5.20 15.25
CA LYS A 84 10.69 6.59 15.18
C LYS A 84 11.80 7.61 15.45
N HIS A 85 12.63 7.40 16.48
CA HIS A 85 13.68 8.35 16.86
C HIS A 85 14.95 8.25 16.02
N ARG A 86 15.26 7.09 15.42
CA ARG A 86 16.40 6.93 14.49
C ARG A 86 16.23 7.70 13.18
N GLY A 87 15.08 8.33 12.97
CA GLY A 87 14.85 9.31 11.92
C GLY A 87 13.72 8.89 11.00
N VAL A 88 13.99 8.98 9.70
CA VAL A 88 12.98 8.96 8.66
C VAL A 88 12.48 7.54 8.34
N ILE A 89 11.16 7.35 8.38
CA ILE A 89 10.50 6.13 7.90
C ILE A 89 10.45 6.14 6.36
N ARG A 90 11.36 5.39 5.75
CA ARG A 90 11.59 5.39 4.29
C ARG A 90 10.68 4.45 3.52
N LYS A 91 10.22 3.39 4.16
CA LYS A 91 9.33 2.38 3.56
C LYS A 91 7.95 2.49 4.17
N ARG A 92 6.92 2.55 3.32
CA ARG A 92 5.53 2.50 3.75
C ARG A 92 4.69 1.67 2.79
N ILE A 93 3.65 1.03 3.30
CA ILE A 93 2.64 0.40 2.46
C ILE A 93 1.89 1.50 1.71
N LEU A 94 1.86 1.41 0.39
CA LEU A 94 1.14 2.31 -0.50
C LEU A 94 0.18 1.50 -1.39
N PRO A 95 -0.94 2.13 -1.79
CA PRO A 95 -1.74 1.59 -2.88
C PRO A 95 -0.98 1.66 -4.20
N CYS A 96 -1.09 0.60 -4.97
CA CYS A 96 -0.43 0.43 -6.24
C CYS A 96 -1.46 0.03 -7.31
N MET A 97 -1.20 0.45 -8.54
CA MET A 97 -1.96 0.03 -9.72
C MET A 97 -1.02 -0.56 -10.76
N ILE A 98 -1.38 -1.72 -11.28
CA ILE A 98 -0.70 -2.32 -12.42
C ILE A 98 -1.29 -1.78 -13.73
N TYR A 99 -0.47 -1.75 -14.77
CA TYR A 99 -0.85 -1.29 -16.10
C TYR A 99 0.04 -1.96 -17.14
N ASP A 100 -0.46 -2.01 -18.38
CA ASP A 100 0.26 -2.65 -19.48
C ASP A 100 1.58 -1.95 -19.80
N ASN A 101 2.55 -2.74 -20.26
CA ASN A 101 3.90 -2.24 -20.54
C ASN A 101 3.92 -1.15 -21.63
N ASP A 102 2.96 -1.22 -22.56
CA ASP A 102 2.82 -0.30 -23.69
C ASP A 102 1.88 0.89 -23.39
N GLU A 103 1.24 0.90 -22.22
CA GLU A 103 0.36 1.99 -21.81
C GLU A 103 1.11 3.06 -21.00
N PRO A 104 0.68 4.33 -21.09
CA PRO A 104 1.24 5.39 -20.27
C PRO A 104 0.93 5.17 -18.79
N ALA A 105 1.89 5.53 -17.94
CA ALA A 105 1.71 5.41 -16.49
C ALA A 105 0.44 6.16 -16.03
N PRO A 106 -0.48 5.47 -15.33
CA PRO A 106 -1.77 6.03 -14.97
C PRO A 106 -1.63 7.17 -13.95
N GLN A 107 -2.38 8.25 -14.10
CA GLN A 107 -2.26 9.42 -13.22
C GLN A 107 -3.19 9.37 -12.00
N VAL A 108 -4.25 8.57 -12.07
CA VAL A 108 -5.25 8.41 -11.02
C VAL A 108 -5.37 6.94 -10.68
N LEU A 109 -5.45 6.63 -9.38
CA LEU A 109 -5.73 5.29 -8.90
C LEU A 109 -7.21 4.96 -9.13
N ALA A 110 -7.49 3.92 -9.90
CA ALA A 110 -8.85 3.47 -10.20
C ALA A 110 -8.91 1.94 -10.26
N TYR A 111 -10.00 1.37 -9.75
CA TYR A 111 -10.22 -0.06 -9.81
C TYR A 111 -10.89 -0.46 -11.11
N ASN A 112 -10.29 -1.42 -11.79
CA ASN A 112 -10.85 -2.20 -12.88
C ASN A 112 -10.74 -3.68 -12.49
N PRO A 113 -11.84 -4.45 -12.50
CA PRO A 113 -11.83 -5.86 -12.12
C PRO A 113 -11.02 -6.75 -13.09
N GLY A 114 -10.62 -6.21 -14.25
CA GLY A 114 -10.25 -7.00 -15.41
C GLY A 114 -11.53 -7.45 -16.10
N ASP A 115 -11.79 -6.93 -17.28
CA ASP A 115 -12.88 -7.40 -18.13
C ASP A 115 -12.25 -8.15 -19.30
N ASP A 116 -12.94 -9.13 -19.89
CA ASP A 116 -12.47 -9.88 -21.08
C ASP A 116 -12.14 -8.94 -22.27
N SER A 117 -12.51 -7.66 -22.16
CA SER A 117 -12.30 -6.58 -23.13
C SER A 117 -11.06 -5.71 -22.87
N SER A 118 -10.41 -5.78 -21.70
CA SER A 118 -9.19 -5.01 -21.41
C SER A 118 -7.94 -5.78 -21.84
N ALA A 119 -7.03 -5.13 -22.56
CA ALA A 119 -5.81 -5.72 -23.12
C ALA A 119 -4.84 -6.32 -22.07
N THR A 120 -5.04 -6.00 -20.79
CA THR A 120 -4.24 -6.52 -19.68
C THR A 120 -4.73 -7.94 -19.33
N ALA A 121 -4.18 -8.97 -19.98
CA ALA A 121 -4.50 -10.37 -19.69
C ALA A 121 -4.11 -10.82 -18.25
N LEU A 122 -3.48 -9.93 -17.48
CA LEU A 122 -2.90 -10.21 -16.17
C LEU A 122 -3.57 -9.36 -15.08
N THR A 123 -4.19 -10.02 -14.13
CA THR A 123 -4.72 -9.39 -12.92
C THR A 123 -3.68 -9.39 -11.80
N ALA A 124 -3.80 -8.42 -10.90
CA ALA A 124 -3.00 -8.21 -9.71
C ALA A 124 -3.06 -9.39 -8.73
N ASP A 125 -4.14 -10.17 -8.76
CA ASP A 125 -4.30 -11.42 -7.99
C ASP A 125 -3.29 -12.50 -8.39
N ALA A 126 -2.86 -12.50 -9.65
CA ALA A 126 -1.93 -13.49 -10.19
C ALA A 126 -0.45 -13.17 -9.87
N ILE A 127 -0.17 -12.01 -9.27
CA ILE A 127 1.18 -11.58 -8.91
C ILE A 127 1.55 -12.19 -7.55
N PRO A 128 2.64 -12.98 -7.46
CA PRO A 128 3.06 -13.55 -6.19
C PRO A 128 3.36 -12.46 -5.15
N GLY A 129 2.96 -12.72 -3.90
CA GLY A 129 3.35 -11.89 -2.76
C GLY A 129 4.87 -11.80 -2.64
N GLU A 130 5.36 -10.68 -2.11
CA GLU A 130 6.77 -10.35 -1.98
C GLU A 130 7.57 -10.16 -3.29
N THR A 131 6.91 -10.17 -4.45
CA THR A 131 7.56 -9.87 -5.74
C THR A 131 8.27 -8.51 -5.67
N SER A 132 9.55 -8.47 -6.05
CA SER A 132 10.35 -7.24 -5.99
C SER A 132 9.88 -6.23 -7.03
N ILE A 133 9.72 -4.97 -6.61
CA ILE A 133 9.46 -3.84 -7.49
C ILE A 133 10.80 -3.24 -7.92
N GLY A 134 11.10 -3.32 -9.22
CA GLY A 134 12.28 -2.71 -9.85
C GLY A 134 11.95 -1.41 -10.56
N ARG A 135 12.96 -0.58 -10.85
CA ARG A 135 12.82 0.58 -11.73
C ARG A 135 13.05 0.15 -13.18
N VAL A 136 12.18 0.55 -14.09
CA VAL A 136 12.29 0.18 -15.51
C VAL A 136 13.60 0.73 -16.10
N GLY A 137 14.29 -0.10 -16.89
CA GLY A 137 15.52 0.26 -17.58
C GLY A 137 16.74 0.52 -16.69
N LYS A 138 16.66 0.30 -15.37
CA LYS A 138 17.76 0.57 -14.43
C LYS A 138 17.95 -0.62 -13.49
N LYS A 139 19.16 -1.18 -13.48
CA LYS A 139 19.59 -2.11 -12.42
C LYS A 139 19.94 -1.30 -11.18
N GLY A 140 19.50 -1.74 -10.02
CA GLY A 140 19.76 -1.04 -8.77
C GLY A 140 19.00 -1.61 -7.59
N ARG A 141 18.97 -0.84 -6.51
CA ARG A 141 18.22 -1.18 -5.30
C ARG A 141 16.74 -1.36 -5.63
N SER A 142 16.13 -2.42 -5.09
CA SER A 142 14.68 -2.62 -5.15
C SER A 142 13.93 -1.40 -4.61
N ALA A 143 12.93 -0.95 -5.36
CA ALA A 143 12.05 0.17 -5.04
C ALA A 143 10.98 -0.23 -4.02
N GLY A 144 10.69 -1.52 -3.88
CA GLY A 144 9.69 -2.02 -2.95
C GLY A 144 9.40 -3.51 -3.14
N LYS A 145 8.39 -4.00 -2.43
CA LYS A 145 7.85 -5.36 -2.59
C LYS A 145 6.35 -5.30 -2.78
N TRP A 146 5.83 -6.09 -3.70
CA TRP A 146 4.41 -6.36 -3.83
C TRP A 146 3.91 -7.14 -2.61
N LEU A 147 2.68 -6.88 -2.16
CA LEU A 147 2.07 -7.62 -1.05
C LEU A 147 0.92 -8.47 -1.58
N LYS A 148 -0.17 -7.82 -2.00
CA LYS A 148 -1.39 -8.46 -2.48
C LYS A 148 -2.15 -7.50 -3.39
N GLY A 149 -2.92 -8.03 -4.34
CA GLY A 149 -3.80 -7.23 -5.18
C GLY A 149 -5.06 -7.97 -5.60
N VAL A 150 -5.97 -7.20 -6.19
CA VAL A 150 -7.23 -7.62 -6.79
C VAL A 150 -7.51 -6.80 -8.05
N GLY A 151 -7.91 -7.45 -9.15
CA GLY A 151 -8.16 -6.78 -10.43
C GLY A 151 -6.90 -6.10 -10.95
N ASN A 152 -6.86 -4.76 -11.04
CA ASN A 152 -5.67 -4.00 -11.43
C ASN A 152 -4.98 -3.25 -10.27
N ILE A 153 -5.46 -3.37 -9.02
CA ILE A 153 -4.91 -2.63 -7.87
C ILE A 153 -4.38 -3.57 -6.80
N GLY A 154 -3.57 -3.04 -5.90
CA GLY A 154 -3.09 -3.76 -4.73
C GLY A 154 -2.33 -2.88 -3.77
N LEU A 155 -1.62 -3.52 -2.85
CA LEU A 155 -0.74 -2.87 -1.89
C LEU A 155 0.70 -3.31 -2.14
N GLY A 156 1.63 -2.35 -2.01
CA GLY A 156 3.06 -2.60 -2.05
C GLY A 156 3.78 -1.92 -0.89
N LEU A 157 4.78 -2.58 -0.33
CA LEU A 157 5.74 -1.96 0.59
C LEU A 157 6.74 -1.15 -0.24
N CYS A 158 6.52 0.15 -0.34
CA CYS A 158 7.23 1.05 -1.25
C CYS A 158 8.26 1.89 -0.51
N ARG A 159 9.41 2.12 -1.14
CA ARG A 159 10.37 3.16 -0.72
C ARG A 159 9.90 4.50 -1.23
N LEU A 160 9.58 5.40 -0.30
CA LEU A 160 9.00 6.70 -0.61
C LEU A 160 9.94 7.53 -1.48
N GLU A 161 11.24 7.53 -1.17
CA GLU A 161 12.27 8.30 -1.87
C GLU A 161 12.58 7.79 -3.29
N ILE A 162 12.10 6.58 -3.64
CA ILE A 162 12.32 5.95 -4.93
C ILE A 162 11.07 5.99 -5.80
N MET A 163 9.90 5.72 -5.21
CA MET A 163 8.64 5.52 -5.94
C MET A 163 7.70 6.72 -5.94
N THR A 164 7.97 7.74 -5.11
CA THR A 164 7.06 8.86 -4.90
C THR A 164 7.79 10.19 -4.85
N ASP A 165 7.01 11.26 -4.99
CA ASP A 165 7.46 12.64 -4.81
C ASP A 165 7.47 13.10 -3.34
N VAL A 166 7.21 12.20 -2.39
CA VAL A 166 7.21 12.53 -0.96
C VAL A 166 8.63 12.88 -0.53
N VAL A 167 8.79 14.10 -0.03
CA VAL A 167 10.03 14.56 0.59
C VAL A 167 9.93 14.32 2.08
N LEU A 168 10.86 13.55 2.63
CA LEU A 168 10.86 13.19 4.04
C LEU A 168 11.60 14.23 4.88
N PRO A 169 11.08 14.61 6.07
CA PRO A 169 11.72 15.62 6.91
C PRO A 169 13.15 15.24 7.32
N GLY A 170 14.09 16.18 7.22
CA GLY A 170 15.48 15.99 7.68
C GLY A 170 16.38 15.20 6.71
N GLU A 171 15.91 14.93 5.49
CA GLU A 171 16.72 14.22 4.49
C GLU A 171 17.53 15.20 3.62
N GLN A 172 18.85 15.10 3.69
CA GLN A 172 19.79 15.86 2.82
C GLN A 172 20.01 15.16 1.47
N ALA A 173 19.71 13.86 1.36
CA ALA A 173 19.75 13.15 0.11
C ALA A 173 18.49 13.51 -0.70
N ALA A 174 18.68 14.05 -1.91
CA ALA A 174 17.58 14.32 -2.81
C ALA A 174 16.84 13.02 -3.13
N ALA A 175 15.50 13.05 -3.11
CA ALA A 175 14.68 11.97 -3.61
C ALA A 175 15.22 11.50 -4.97
N THR A 176 15.43 10.20 -5.11
CA THR A 176 15.92 9.62 -6.38
C THR A 176 14.82 9.41 -7.40
N TYR A 177 13.57 9.64 -6.98
CA TYR A 177 12.39 9.68 -7.82
C TYR A 177 12.48 10.85 -8.79
N LYS A 178 12.23 10.57 -10.06
CA LYS A 178 12.05 11.59 -11.09
C LYS A 178 10.64 11.47 -11.66
N PRO A 179 9.98 12.59 -11.99
CA PRO A 179 8.76 12.56 -12.78
C PRO A 179 8.99 11.74 -14.06
N GLY A 180 8.18 10.71 -14.26
CA GLY A 180 8.32 9.76 -15.38
C GLY A 180 9.14 8.50 -15.08
N ASP A 181 9.71 8.32 -13.89
CA ASP A 181 10.25 7.01 -13.51
C ASP A 181 9.10 5.97 -13.47
N GLU A 182 9.27 4.88 -14.22
CA GLU A 182 8.36 3.74 -14.23
C GLU A 182 8.93 2.57 -13.40
N PHE A 183 8.04 1.74 -12.87
CA PHE A 183 8.40 0.57 -12.07
C PHE A 183 7.79 -0.69 -12.66
N VAL A 184 8.47 -1.82 -12.41
CA VAL A 184 8.10 -3.12 -12.95
C VAL A 184 8.12 -4.18 -11.86
N LEU A 185 7.14 -5.06 -11.91
CA LEU A 185 7.11 -6.33 -11.22
C LEU A 185 7.50 -7.40 -12.23
N ALA A 186 8.45 -8.25 -11.89
CA ALA A 186 8.85 -9.39 -12.71
C ALA A 186 8.99 -10.63 -11.83
N TRP A 187 8.40 -11.75 -12.27
CA TRP A 187 8.40 -13.02 -11.56
C TRP A 187 8.33 -14.19 -12.54
N GLY A 188 8.55 -15.39 -12.03
CA GLY A 188 8.75 -16.57 -12.86
C GLY A 188 10.15 -16.60 -13.47
N ASP A 189 10.46 -17.68 -14.16
CA ASP A 189 11.74 -17.97 -14.79
C ASP A 189 11.56 -18.61 -16.18
N GLY A 190 12.60 -18.52 -17.00
CA GLY A 190 12.61 -19.11 -18.33
C GLY A 190 11.43 -18.66 -19.22
N HIS A 191 10.65 -19.62 -19.69
CA HIS A 191 9.51 -19.39 -20.58
C HIS A 191 8.26 -18.88 -19.87
N ASP A 192 8.18 -19.02 -18.54
CA ASP A 192 7.05 -18.56 -17.71
C ASP A 192 7.31 -17.19 -17.08
N ALA A 193 8.39 -16.51 -17.46
CA ALA A 193 8.71 -15.18 -16.99
C ALA A 193 7.61 -14.18 -17.37
N ARG A 194 7.00 -13.58 -16.35
CA ARG A 194 5.97 -12.55 -16.49
C ARG A 194 6.48 -11.22 -15.95
N SER A 195 6.01 -10.14 -16.56
CA SER A 195 6.25 -8.81 -16.01
C SER A 195 5.09 -7.88 -16.30
N VAL A 196 4.86 -6.93 -15.40
CA VAL A 196 3.86 -5.88 -15.54
C VAL A 196 4.37 -4.59 -14.91
N LYS A 197 4.05 -3.45 -15.51
CA LYS A 197 4.37 -2.16 -14.90
C LYS A 197 3.46 -1.90 -13.70
N VAL A 198 3.98 -1.15 -12.74
CA VAL A 198 3.28 -0.78 -11.51
C VAL A 198 3.55 0.67 -11.16
N ARG A 199 2.54 1.36 -10.62
CA ARG A 199 2.68 2.70 -10.07
C ARG A 199 2.13 2.75 -8.66
N ALA A 200 2.87 3.36 -7.74
CA ALA A 200 2.41 3.64 -6.39
C ALA A 200 1.73 5.01 -6.33
N PHE A 201 0.75 5.12 -5.45
CA PHE A 201 0.00 6.36 -5.17
C PHE A 201 0.11 6.66 -3.68
N VAL A 202 0.15 7.94 -3.32
CA VAL A 202 0.19 8.37 -1.92
C VAL A 202 -1.17 8.97 -1.57
N PRO A 203 -1.99 8.30 -0.73
CA PRO A 203 -3.28 8.84 -0.31
C PRO A 203 -3.14 10.22 0.36
N ASP A 204 -4.11 11.09 0.18
CA ASP A 204 -4.08 12.46 0.73
C ASP A 204 -3.93 12.46 2.26
N TRP A 205 -4.62 11.54 2.95
CA TRP A 205 -4.53 11.41 4.40
C TRP A 205 -3.10 11.04 4.87
N LEU A 206 -2.40 10.22 4.09
CA LEU A 206 -1.03 9.82 4.39
C LEU A 206 -0.06 10.96 4.06
N ARG A 207 -0.27 11.66 2.93
CA ARG A 207 0.55 12.82 2.56
C ARG A 207 0.46 13.93 3.62
N ALA A 208 -0.74 14.22 4.10
CA ALA A 208 -0.97 15.17 5.18
C ALA A 208 -0.20 14.74 6.45
N GLY A 209 -0.39 13.49 6.90
CA GLY A 209 0.29 12.97 8.09
C GLY A 209 1.82 12.94 8.00
N LEU A 210 2.39 12.75 6.80
CA LEU A 210 3.84 12.78 6.57
C LEU A 210 4.41 14.20 6.53
N SER A 211 3.59 15.20 6.22
CA SER A 211 3.99 16.61 6.18
C SER A 211 3.95 17.29 7.55
N GLU A 212 3.19 16.74 8.49
CA GLU A 212 3.09 17.28 9.84
C GLU A 212 4.36 17.01 10.64
N PRO A 213 4.92 18.01 11.34
CA PRO A 213 6.01 17.79 12.28
C PRO A 213 5.51 16.85 13.39
N HIS A 214 6.09 15.66 13.49
CA HIS A 214 5.82 14.75 14.61
C HIS A 214 6.38 15.35 15.91
N GLY A 215 5.58 16.15 16.61
CA GLY A 215 5.84 16.64 17.97
C GLY A 215 5.77 15.58 19.05
#